data_AF-A0A7S3J845-F1
#
_entry.id   AF-A0A7S3J845-F1
#
_cell.length_a   1.000
_cell.length_b   1.000
_cell.length_c   1.000
_cell.angle_alpha   90.00
_cell.angle_beta   90.00
_cell.angle_gamma   90.00
#
_symmetry.space_group_name_H-M   'P 1'
#
loop_
_entity.id
_entity.type
_entity.pdbx_description
1 polymer ?
#
loop_
_entity_poly.entity_id
_entity_poly.type
_entity_poly.pdbx_seq_one_letter_code
_entity_poly.pdbx_strand_id
1 'polypeptide(L)'
;TVFERLRDSRGYIVIDQGTVHKYTTDELEDILDGLGELSRKARGLPHQITSSVKFTKDQVLYLKTMGNNVIGFAKIYRNKKSFKMDEFGGYQEIKITALIDFYIHPTFELQGYGKSLLDHIIDVENLPKNQLGIYKPTKIFIKFLSKC
;
A
#
# COMPACT_ATOMS: atom_id res chain seq x y z
N THR A 1 5.17 -22.00 5.05
CA THR A 1 5.19 -21.21 3.79
C THR A 1 5.96 -19.91 3.98
N VAL A 2 6.27 -19.14 2.93
CA VAL A 2 6.93 -17.81 3.09
C VAL A 2 6.09 -16.86 3.96
N PHE A 3 4.76 -16.96 3.83
CA PHE A 3 3.81 -16.18 4.62
C PHE A 3 3.86 -16.50 6.12
N GLU A 4 3.97 -17.77 6.51
CA GLU A 4 4.08 -18.13 7.94
C GLU A 4 5.35 -17.60 8.61
N ARG A 5 6.44 -17.45 7.86
CA ARG A 5 7.73 -17.00 8.38
C ARG A 5 7.85 -15.48 8.52
N LEU A 6 7.12 -14.73 7.70
CA LEU A 6 7.26 -13.26 7.59
C LEU A 6 6.07 -12.49 8.17
N ARG A 7 5.01 -13.20 8.57
CA ARG A 7 3.81 -12.61 9.17
C ARG A 7 4.03 -12.24 10.63
N ASP A 8 3.70 -11.01 10.98
CA ASP A 8 3.68 -10.57 12.38
C ASP A 8 2.52 -11.20 13.16
N SER A 9 2.51 -11.03 14.49
CA SER A 9 1.45 -11.56 15.35
C SER A 9 0.04 -11.01 15.05
N ARG A 10 -0.04 -9.92 14.29
CA ARG A 10 -1.29 -9.25 13.88
C ARG A 10 -1.72 -9.61 12.47
N GLY A 11 -1.00 -10.48 11.78
CA GLY A 11 -1.35 -10.94 10.44
C GLY A 11 -0.85 -10.05 9.30
N TYR A 12 0.15 -9.20 9.54
CA TYR A 12 0.75 -8.33 8.53
C TYR A 12 2.06 -8.86 7.99
N ILE A 13 2.32 -8.59 6.71
CA ILE A 13 3.60 -8.88 6.05
C ILE A 13 4.05 -7.61 5.34
N VAL A 14 5.34 -7.29 5.48
CA VAL A 14 5.94 -6.11 4.86
C VAL A 14 7.03 -6.56 3.89
N ILE A 15 6.87 -6.17 2.62
CA ILE A 15 7.86 -6.40 1.57
C ILE A 15 8.51 -5.05 1.25
N ASP A 16 9.78 -4.90 1.65
CA ASP A 16 10.65 -3.78 1.31
C ASP A 16 12.08 -4.27 1.05
N GLN A 17 13.05 -3.37 0.89
CA GLN A 17 14.44 -3.76 0.64
C GLN A 17 15.06 -4.65 1.74
N GLY A 18 14.57 -4.56 2.98
CA GLY A 18 15.01 -5.37 4.10
C GLY A 18 14.41 -6.78 4.12
N THR A 19 13.37 -7.06 3.33
CA THR A 19 12.70 -8.37 3.31
C THR A 19 12.59 -8.99 1.92
N VAL A 20 12.74 -8.21 0.85
CA VAL A 20 12.59 -8.68 -0.55
C VAL A 20 13.51 -9.85 -0.90
N HIS A 21 14.73 -9.88 -0.33
CA HIS A 21 15.70 -10.96 -0.52
C HIS A 21 15.29 -12.31 0.09
N LYS A 22 14.20 -12.33 0.87
CA LYS A 22 13.65 -13.56 1.48
C LYS A 22 12.68 -14.30 0.56
N TYR A 23 12.41 -13.75 -0.62
CA TYR A 23 11.53 -14.28 -1.64
C TYR A 23 12.33 -14.63 -2.89
N THR A 24 11.91 -15.65 -3.62
CA THR A 24 12.42 -15.86 -4.98
C THR A 24 11.85 -14.81 -5.94
N THR A 25 12.45 -14.66 -7.11
CA THR A 25 11.92 -13.79 -8.17
C THR A 25 10.48 -14.17 -8.52
N ASP A 26 10.24 -15.46 -8.77
CA ASP A 26 8.91 -15.99 -9.13
C ASP A 26 7.88 -15.73 -8.02
N GLU A 27 8.24 -15.91 -6.74
CA GLU A 27 7.34 -15.60 -5.62
C GLU A 27 6.96 -14.11 -5.58
N LEU A 28 7.91 -13.21 -5.87
CA LEU A 28 7.65 -11.77 -5.91
C LEU A 28 6.77 -11.39 -7.10
N GLU A 29 7.00 -11.99 -8.26
CA GLU A 29 6.19 -11.80 -9.46
C GLU A 29 4.75 -12.24 -9.22
N ASP A 30 4.54 -13.45 -8.72
CA ASP A 30 3.21 -13.98 -8.40
C ASP A 30 2.44 -13.09 -7.42
N ILE A 31 3.12 -12.62 -6.35
CA ILE A 31 2.50 -11.75 -5.35
C ILE A 31 2.19 -10.37 -5.95
N LEU A 32 3.17 -9.69 -6.55
CA LEU A 32 3.00 -8.30 -6.99
C LEU A 32 2.07 -8.19 -8.20
N ASP A 33 2.20 -9.08 -9.18
CA ASP A 33 1.42 -9.04 -10.42
C ASP A 33 0.00 -9.56 -10.17
N GLY A 34 -0.16 -10.59 -9.32
CA GLY A 34 -1.46 -11.10 -8.90
C GLY A 34 -2.27 -10.05 -8.13
N LEU A 35 -1.67 -9.42 -7.10
CA LEU A 35 -2.33 -8.35 -6.34
C LEU A 35 -2.57 -7.10 -7.20
N GLY A 36 -1.63 -6.78 -8.08
CA GLY A 36 -1.74 -5.70 -9.04
C GLY A 36 -2.94 -5.85 -9.96
N GLU A 37 -3.19 -7.06 -10.47
CA GLU A 37 -4.35 -7.33 -11.31
C GLU A 37 -5.67 -7.24 -10.55
N LEU A 38 -5.71 -7.73 -9.30
CA LEU A 38 -6.89 -7.61 -8.43
C LEU A 38 -7.26 -6.15 -8.17
N SER A 39 -6.28 -5.32 -7.79
CA SER A 39 -6.52 -3.88 -7.60
C SER A 39 -6.93 -3.18 -8.90
N ARG A 40 -6.26 -3.50 -10.02
CA ARG A 40 -6.58 -2.92 -11.34
C ARG A 40 -8.04 -3.16 -11.70
N LYS A 41 -8.51 -4.42 -11.57
CA LYS A 41 -9.91 -4.80 -11.85
C LYS A 41 -10.88 -4.06 -10.93
N ALA A 42 -10.62 -4.07 -9.61
CA ALA A 42 -11.50 -3.42 -8.63
C ALA A 42 -11.63 -1.91 -8.84
N ARG A 43 -10.56 -1.25 -9.32
CA ARG A 43 -10.52 0.19 -9.58
C ARG A 43 -10.92 0.58 -11.01
N GLY A 44 -11.16 -0.38 -11.89
CA GLY A 44 -11.46 -0.12 -13.31
C GLY A 44 -10.30 0.57 -14.05
N LEU A 45 -9.05 0.29 -13.67
CA LEU A 45 -7.89 0.92 -14.31
C LEU A 45 -7.54 0.22 -15.64
N PRO A 46 -7.09 0.97 -16.67
CA PRO A 46 -6.71 0.39 -17.96
C PRO A 46 -5.46 -0.50 -17.86
N HIS A 47 -4.56 -0.19 -16.92
CA HIS A 47 -3.30 -0.91 -16.70
C HIS A 47 -3.00 -1.04 -15.21
N GLN A 48 -2.27 -2.10 -14.84
CA GLN A 48 -1.81 -2.32 -13.48
C GLN A 48 -0.83 -1.22 -13.05
N ILE A 49 -1.00 -0.70 -11.84
CA ILE A 49 -0.07 0.26 -11.21
C ILE A 49 0.84 -0.38 -10.17
N THR A 50 0.57 -1.64 -9.83
CA THR A 50 1.38 -2.51 -8.99
C THR A 50 1.75 -3.74 -9.80
N SER A 51 3.05 -4.00 -9.90
CA SER A 51 3.64 -5.16 -10.57
C SER A 51 5.09 -5.28 -10.11
N SER A 52 5.69 -6.45 -10.27
CA SER A 52 7.11 -6.75 -10.02
C SER A 52 8.02 -5.75 -10.72
N VAL A 53 7.80 -5.53 -12.02
CA VAL A 53 8.55 -4.59 -12.87
C VAL A 53 8.44 -3.14 -12.40
N LYS A 54 7.35 -2.76 -11.71
CA LYS A 54 7.11 -1.38 -11.23
C LYS A 54 7.47 -1.21 -9.75
N PHE A 55 7.97 -2.25 -9.10
CA PHE A 55 8.33 -2.23 -7.69
C PHE A 55 9.77 -1.75 -7.50
N THR A 56 9.94 -0.55 -6.94
CA THR A 56 11.25 0.11 -6.80
C THR A 56 11.72 0.10 -5.36
N LYS A 57 13.00 0.41 -5.12
CA LYS A 57 13.60 0.40 -3.76
C LYS A 57 12.89 1.28 -2.72
N ASP A 58 12.30 2.39 -3.16
CA ASP A 58 11.57 3.32 -2.30
C ASP A 58 10.09 2.94 -2.10
N GLN A 59 9.64 1.84 -2.72
CA GLN A 59 8.30 1.31 -2.55
C GLN A 59 8.26 0.20 -1.50
N VAL A 60 7.14 0.13 -0.80
CA VAL A 60 6.88 -0.89 0.21
C VAL A 60 5.50 -1.46 -0.04
N LEU A 61 5.38 -2.78 0.04
CA LEU A 61 4.11 -3.49 -0.02
C LEU A 61 3.74 -4.00 1.37
N TYR A 62 2.60 -3.53 1.87
CA TYR A 62 1.99 -4.00 3.11
C TYR A 62 0.85 -4.95 2.78
N LEU A 63 0.91 -6.17 3.30
CA LEU A 63 -0.12 -7.19 3.12
C LEU A 63 -0.86 -7.43 4.43
N LYS A 64 -2.19 -7.51 4.36
CA LYS A 64 -3.02 -8.09 5.42
C LYS A 64 -3.35 -9.53 5.05
N THR A 65 -3.12 -10.44 5.97
CA THR A 65 -3.39 -11.87 5.79
C THR A 65 -4.41 -12.41 6.78
N MET A 66 -5.11 -13.46 6.38
CA MET A 66 -5.95 -14.31 7.25
C MET A 66 -5.61 -15.77 6.94
N GLY A 67 -4.94 -16.44 7.87
CA GLY A 67 -4.31 -17.73 7.58
C GLY A 67 -3.25 -17.58 6.49
N ASN A 68 -3.34 -18.41 5.45
CA ASN A 68 -2.41 -18.37 4.30
C ASN A 68 -2.90 -17.50 3.14
N ASN A 69 -4.00 -16.77 3.33
CA ASN A 69 -4.59 -15.93 2.28
C ASN A 69 -4.28 -14.45 2.52
N VAL A 70 -3.90 -13.73 1.46
CA VAL A 70 -3.85 -12.26 1.47
C VAL A 70 -5.27 -11.74 1.28
N ILE A 71 -5.78 -10.98 2.24
CA ILE A 71 -7.13 -10.40 2.21
C ILE A 71 -7.13 -8.92 1.80
N GLY A 72 -5.96 -8.30 1.72
CA GLY A 72 -5.80 -6.93 1.31
C GLY A 72 -4.34 -6.50 1.24
N PHE A 73 -4.08 -5.41 0.53
CA PHE A 73 -2.76 -4.81 0.46
C PHE A 73 -2.81 -3.29 0.32
N ALA A 74 -1.69 -2.67 0.65
CA ALA A 74 -1.40 -1.27 0.45
C ALA A 74 0.02 -1.13 -0.07
N LYS A 75 0.22 -0.34 -1.12
CA LYS A 75 1.54 -0.01 -1.63
C LYS A 75 1.83 1.46 -1.41
N ILE A 76 2.97 1.75 -0.79
CA ILE A 76 3.42 3.13 -0.55
C ILE A 76 4.70 3.45 -1.32
N TYR A 77 4.99 4.74 -1.47
CA TYR A 77 6.27 5.30 -1.90
C TYR A 77 6.83 6.15 -0.76
N ARG A 78 7.98 5.77 -0.21
CA ARG A 78 8.71 6.56 0.80
C ARG A 78 9.39 7.77 0.15
N ASN A 79 9.37 8.92 0.82
CA ASN A 79 10.09 10.13 0.38
C ASN A 79 9.75 10.62 -1.05
N LYS A 80 8.50 10.43 -1.49
CA LYS A 80 8.03 10.92 -2.79
C LYS A 80 8.14 12.44 -2.83
N LYS A 81 8.86 12.97 -3.82
CA LYS A 81 8.87 14.41 -4.10
C LYS A 81 7.46 14.89 -4.47
N SER A 82 7.03 15.97 -3.84
CA SER A 82 5.75 16.63 -4.07
C SER A 82 5.93 18.14 -3.89
N PHE A 83 4.90 18.91 -4.25
CA PHE A 83 4.91 20.37 -4.13
C PHE A 83 3.66 20.80 -3.36
N LYS A 84 3.86 21.63 -2.34
CA LYS A 84 2.77 22.25 -1.59
C LYS A 84 2.76 23.73 -1.91
N MET A 85 1.59 24.26 -2.27
CA MET A 85 1.40 25.69 -2.44
C MET A 85 1.30 26.35 -1.06
N ASP A 86 2.03 27.44 -0.86
CA ASP A 86 1.92 28.28 0.32
C ASP A 86 0.76 29.28 0.21
N GLU A 87 0.51 30.02 1.27
CA GLU A 87 -0.57 31.01 1.36
C GLU A 87 -0.36 32.24 0.46
N PHE A 88 0.84 32.43 -0.08
CA PHE A 88 1.20 33.51 -1.00
C PHE A 88 1.27 33.03 -2.47
N GLY A 89 0.90 31.78 -2.74
CA GLY A 89 0.91 31.19 -4.09
C GLY A 89 2.28 30.66 -4.54
N GLY A 90 3.30 30.67 -3.67
CA GLY A 90 4.58 30.02 -3.90
C GLY A 90 4.46 28.50 -3.80
N TYR A 91 5.36 27.77 -4.45
CA TYR A 91 5.45 26.30 -4.36
C TYR A 91 6.69 25.88 -3.58
N GLN A 92 6.50 25.12 -2.52
CA GLN A 92 7.56 24.51 -1.75
C GLN A 92 7.70 23.02 -2.13
N GLU A 93 8.92 22.58 -2.48
CA GLU A 93 9.22 21.15 -2.62
C GLU A 93 9.19 20.48 -1.22
N ILE A 94 8.41 19.41 -1.11
CA ILE A 94 8.30 18.59 0.09
C ILE A 94 8.50 17.12 -0.24
N LYS A 95 8.88 16.32 0.77
CA LYS A 95 8.91 14.86 0.68
C LYS A 95 7.76 14.29 1.50
N ILE A 96 7.00 13.37 0.92
CA ILE A 96 5.88 12.71 1.58
C ILE A 96 6.02 11.19 1.48
N THR A 97 5.46 10.47 2.43
CA THR A 97 5.13 9.05 2.23
C THR A 97 3.77 9.00 1.55
N ALA A 98 3.72 8.43 0.34
CA ALA A 98 2.53 8.44 -0.49
C ALA A 98 1.96 7.04 -0.67
N LEU A 99 0.69 6.84 -0.31
CA LEU A 99 -0.09 5.67 -0.71
C LEU A 99 -0.35 5.72 -2.22
N ILE A 100 0.14 4.72 -2.94
CA ILE A 100 0.05 4.60 -4.41
C ILE A 100 -1.11 3.69 -4.80
N ASP A 101 -1.25 2.57 -4.10
CA ASP A 101 -2.24 1.56 -4.41
C ASP A 101 -2.80 0.94 -3.13
N PHE A 102 -4.06 0.54 -3.18
CA PHE A 102 -4.80 0.04 -2.04
C PHE A 102 -5.95 -0.85 -2.51
N TYR A 103 -6.08 -2.00 -1.88
CA TYR A 103 -7.10 -2.99 -2.21
C TYR A 103 -7.43 -3.83 -0.99
N ILE A 104 -8.72 -4.04 -0.75
CA ILE A 104 -9.23 -5.04 0.18
C ILE A 104 -10.09 -5.98 -0.65
N HIS A 105 -9.97 -7.28 -0.43
CA HIS A 105 -10.80 -8.23 -1.15
C HIS A 105 -12.28 -8.02 -0.79
N PRO A 106 -13.24 -8.03 -1.75
CA PRO A 106 -14.62 -7.63 -1.52
C PRO A 106 -15.32 -8.29 -0.32
N THR A 107 -15.07 -9.58 -0.10
CA THR A 107 -15.60 -10.34 1.05
C THR A 107 -15.18 -9.79 2.42
N PHE A 108 -14.11 -8.99 2.47
CA PHE A 108 -13.52 -8.42 3.69
C PHE A 108 -13.68 -6.89 3.77
N GLU A 109 -14.36 -6.27 2.80
CA GLU A 109 -14.68 -4.85 2.86
C GLU A 109 -15.65 -4.54 4.00
N LEU A 110 -15.64 -3.28 4.47
CA LEU A 110 -16.50 -2.78 5.55
C LEU A 110 -16.37 -3.49 6.91
N GLN A 111 -15.35 -4.33 7.09
CA GLN A 111 -15.03 -5.02 8.35
C GLN A 111 -13.87 -4.37 9.12
N GLY A 112 -13.43 -3.17 8.72
CA GLY A 112 -12.36 -2.43 9.38
C GLY A 112 -10.93 -2.82 8.97
N TYR A 113 -10.72 -3.88 8.17
CA TYR A 113 -9.38 -4.30 7.73
C TYR A 113 -8.64 -3.23 6.92
N GLY A 114 -9.37 -2.46 6.13
CA GLY A 114 -8.77 -1.34 5.39
C GLY A 114 -8.20 -0.27 6.33
N LYS A 115 -8.94 0.08 7.38
CA LYS A 115 -8.49 1.07 8.36
C LYS A 115 -7.29 0.52 9.14
N SER A 116 -7.39 -0.73 9.61
CA SER A 116 -6.31 -1.38 10.35
C SER A 116 -5.02 -1.50 9.53
N LEU A 117 -5.12 -1.72 8.22
CA LEU A 117 -3.96 -1.73 7.32
C LEU A 117 -3.32 -0.35 7.20
N LEU A 118 -4.11 0.73 7.10
CA LEU A 118 -3.59 2.09 7.08
C LEU A 118 -2.96 2.49 8.43
N ASP A 119 -3.62 2.14 9.54
CA ASP A 119 -3.09 2.38 10.89
C ASP A 119 -1.73 1.65 11.07
N HIS A 120 -1.65 0.40 10.60
CA HIS A 120 -0.40 -0.37 10.65
C HIS A 120 0.73 0.29 9.84
N ILE A 121 0.44 0.86 8.66
CA ILE A 121 1.43 1.61 7.87
C ILE A 121 1.90 2.84 8.65
N ILE A 122 0.98 3.59 9.25
CA ILE A 122 1.30 4.80 10.01
C ILE A 122 2.23 4.45 11.19
N ASP A 123 1.94 3.36 11.91
CA ASP A 123 2.74 2.88 13.02
C ASP A 123 4.14 2.43 12.57
N VAL A 124 4.25 1.61 11.52
CA VAL A 124 5.53 1.05 11.05
C VAL A 124 6.41 2.12 10.40
N GLU A 125 5.83 3.04 9.64
CA GLU A 125 6.55 4.15 9.00
C GLU A 125 6.80 5.33 9.97
N ASN A 126 6.34 5.23 11.22
CA ASN A 126 6.42 6.28 12.24
C ASN A 126 5.92 7.65 11.72
N LEU A 127 4.78 7.63 11.03
CA LEU A 127 4.20 8.83 10.43
C LEU A 127 3.34 9.59 11.45
N PRO A 128 3.44 10.93 11.50
CA PRO A 128 2.44 11.74 12.18
C PRO A 128 1.04 11.49 11.60
N LYS A 129 0.01 11.52 12.46
CA LYS A 129 -1.39 11.42 12.02
C LYS A 129 -1.64 12.43 10.89
N ASN A 130 -2.26 11.97 9.80
CA ASN A 130 -2.55 12.73 8.57
C ASN A 130 -1.37 13.01 7.62
N GLN A 131 -0.18 12.39 7.79
CA GLN A 131 0.93 12.57 6.85
C GLN A 131 1.05 11.51 5.75
N LEU A 132 0.20 10.48 5.76
CA LEU A 132 0.12 9.56 4.64
C LEU A 132 -0.55 10.28 3.45
N GLY A 133 0.25 10.78 2.53
CA GLY A 133 -0.23 11.40 1.30
C GLY A 133 -0.88 10.36 0.40
N ILE A 134 -1.81 10.78 -0.45
CA ILE A 134 -2.52 9.86 -1.36
C ILE A 134 -2.22 10.27 -2.79
N TYR A 135 -1.64 9.37 -3.56
CA TYR A 135 -1.34 9.63 -4.96
C TYR A 135 -2.54 9.28 -5.83
N LYS A 136 -3.05 10.27 -6.59
CA LYS A 136 -4.19 10.12 -7.51
C LYS A 136 -5.41 9.44 -6.83
N PRO A 137 -5.97 10.06 -5.77
CA PRO A 137 -7.08 9.47 -5.02
C PRO A 137 -8.30 9.23 -5.92
N THR A 138 -8.93 8.06 -5.80
CA THR A 138 -10.23 7.80 -6.42
C THR A 138 -11.35 8.32 -5.51
N LYS A 139 -12.51 8.67 -6.08
CA LYS A 139 -13.68 9.10 -5.29
C LYS A 139 -14.08 8.06 -4.23
N ILE A 140 -13.98 6.78 -4.56
CA ILE A 140 -14.26 5.66 -3.64
C ILE A 140 -13.28 5.68 -2.47
N PHE A 141 -12.00 5.84 -2.74
CA PHE A 141 -10.97 5.85 -1.70
C PHE A 141 -11.07 7.08 -0.79
N ILE A 142 -11.41 8.25 -1.34
CA ILE A 142 -11.70 9.46 -0.54
C ILE A 142 -12.88 9.22 0.40
N LYS A 143 -13.97 8.61 -0.09
CA LYS A 143 -15.15 8.27 0.72
C LYS A 143 -14.84 7.24 1.80
N PHE A 144 -13.91 6.33 1.54
CA PHE A 144 -13.42 5.38 2.54
C PHE A 144 -12.66 6.12 3.65
N LEU A 145 -11.74 7.00 3.29
CA LEU A 145 -10.94 7.77 4.26
C LEU A 145 -11.77 8.73 5.09
N SER A 146 -12.84 9.31 4.55
CA SER A 146 -13.73 10.19 5.33
C SER A 146 -14.52 9.46 6.43
N LYS A 147 -14.48 8.12 6.45
CA LYS A 147 -15.13 7.28 7.45
C LYS A 147 -14.14 6.63 8.42
N CYS A 148 -12.83 6.83 8.22
CA CYS A 148 -11.76 6.24 9.01
C CYS A 148 -11.24 7.21 10.06
#